data_AF-A0A9D4QE32-F1
#
_entry.id   AF-A0A9D4QE32-F1
#
_cell.length_a   1.000
_cell.length_b   1.000
_cell.length_c   1.000
_cell.angle_alpha   90.00
_cell.angle_beta   90.00
_cell.angle_gamma   90.00
#
_symmetry.space_group_name_H-M   'P 1'
#
loop_
_entity.id
_entity.type
_entity.pdbx_description
1 polymer ?
#
loop_
_entity_poly.entity_id
_entity_poly.type
_entity_poly.pdbx_seq_one_letter_code
_entity_poly.pdbx_strand_id
1 'polypeptide(L)'
;MCITRKLQLTLAILKPDVCKIPMKLEAVRQVILENDFIFVKSKMGTYTREQMEKAIHDAPNSIRARFGLTDTRNAGHGSDSEESARREIGFFFPEFDQDMWYLDEEQRWRRAKLVFDLERCEHIVVDEQEQQRST
;
A
#
# COMPACT_ATOMS: atom_id res chain seq x y z
N MET A 1 15.22 0.74 -15.03
CA MET A 1 14.31 1.10 -16.14
C MET A 1 13.67 2.43 -15.80
N CYS A 2 13.78 3.46 -16.64
CA CYS A 2 13.19 4.77 -16.36
C CYS A 2 11.67 4.73 -16.66
N ILE A 3 10.84 4.90 -15.64
CA ILE A 3 9.37 4.88 -15.79
C ILE A 3 8.90 6.22 -16.32
N THR A 4 8.56 6.28 -17.62
CA THR A 4 8.13 7.52 -18.30
C THR A 4 6.68 7.91 -18.01
N ARG A 5 5.85 6.99 -17.49
CA ARG A 5 4.42 7.21 -17.20
C ARG A 5 4.16 7.57 -15.74
N LYS A 6 3.12 8.39 -15.51
CA LYS A 6 2.62 8.76 -14.16
C LYS A 6 2.42 7.54 -13.29
N LEU A 7 3.02 7.58 -12.09
CA LEU A 7 2.75 6.55 -11.09
C LEU A 7 1.28 6.70 -10.68
N GLN A 8 0.63 5.58 -10.44
CA GLN A 8 -0.73 5.55 -9.92
C GLN A 8 -0.70 4.88 -8.56
N LEU A 9 -1.35 5.52 -7.59
CA LEU A 9 -1.53 4.98 -6.25
C LEU A 9 -2.82 4.17 -6.19
N THR A 10 -2.76 3.01 -5.54
CA THR A 10 -3.91 2.18 -5.21
C THR A 10 -3.76 1.65 -3.80
N LEU A 11 -4.86 1.42 -3.09
CA LEU A 11 -4.82 0.82 -1.77
C LEU A 11 -4.94 -0.70 -1.90
N ALA A 12 -3.96 -1.44 -1.36
CA ALA A 12 -4.05 -2.89 -1.21
C ALA A 12 -4.38 -3.25 0.23
N ILE A 13 -5.46 -4.01 0.44
CA ILE A 13 -5.81 -4.57 1.77
C ILE A 13 -5.67 -6.08 1.73
N LEU A 14 -4.83 -6.60 2.63
CA LEU A 14 -4.64 -8.03 2.84
C LEU A 14 -5.51 -8.51 4.00
N LYS A 15 -6.22 -9.61 3.79
CA LYS A 15 -7.10 -10.19 4.81
C LYS A 15 -6.31 -10.80 5.96
N PRO A 16 -6.88 -10.86 7.18
CA PRO A 16 -6.21 -11.43 8.34
C PRO A 16 -5.78 -12.89 8.12
N ASP A 17 -6.54 -13.69 7.36
CA ASP A 17 -6.19 -15.09 7.06
C ASP A 17 -4.93 -15.23 6.19
N VAL A 18 -4.58 -14.18 5.43
CA VAL A 18 -3.33 -14.10 4.66
C VAL A 18 -2.21 -13.61 5.58
N CYS A 19 -2.45 -12.54 6.34
CA CYS A 19 -1.43 -11.94 7.22
C CYS A 19 -1.01 -12.85 8.40
N LYS A 20 -1.89 -13.74 8.87
CA LYS A 20 -1.58 -14.70 9.95
C LYS A 20 -0.68 -15.86 9.50
N ILE A 21 -0.54 -16.07 8.19
CA ILE A 21 0.27 -17.17 7.64
C ILE A 21 1.47 -16.54 6.92
N PRO A 22 2.68 -16.56 7.53
CA PRO A 22 3.86 -15.90 6.98
C PRO A 22 4.14 -16.28 5.52
N MET A 23 4.06 -17.57 5.19
CA MET A 23 4.30 -18.05 3.82
C MET A 23 3.31 -17.49 2.79
N LYS A 24 2.04 -17.23 3.17
CA LYS A 24 1.06 -16.63 2.25
C LYS A 24 1.32 -15.14 2.07
N LEU A 25 1.66 -14.45 3.15
CA LEU A 25 2.04 -13.05 3.10
C LEU A 25 3.26 -12.85 2.21
N GLU A 26 4.28 -13.69 2.35
CA GLU A 26 5.47 -13.68 1.49
C GLU A 26 5.13 -13.97 0.03
N ALA A 27 4.28 -14.96 -0.26
CA ALA A 27 3.86 -15.27 -1.62
C ALA A 27 3.11 -14.09 -2.28
N VAL A 28 2.17 -13.47 -1.57
CA VAL A 28 1.47 -12.28 -2.09
C VAL A 28 2.46 -11.14 -2.32
N ARG A 29 3.42 -10.95 -1.42
CA ARG A 29 4.45 -9.94 -1.57
C ARG A 29 5.33 -10.19 -2.79
N GLN A 30 5.76 -11.42 -3.01
CA GLN A 30 6.52 -11.80 -4.21
C GLN A 30 5.73 -11.48 -5.47
N VAL A 31 4.45 -11.87 -5.53
CA VAL A 31 3.59 -11.56 -6.68
C VAL A 31 3.51 -10.05 -6.92
N ILE A 32 3.34 -9.23 -5.89
CA ILE A 32 3.29 -7.77 -6.05
C ILE A 32 4.61 -7.23 -6.60
N LEU A 33 5.74 -7.68 -6.05
CA LEU A 33 7.08 -7.25 -6.50
C LEU A 33 7.40 -7.74 -7.92
N GLU A 34 7.00 -8.96 -8.29
CA GLU A 34 7.18 -9.54 -9.63
C GLU A 34 6.33 -8.84 -10.70
N ASN A 35 5.25 -8.16 -10.30
CA ASN A 35 4.41 -7.37 -11.20
C ASN A 35 4.80 -5.88 -11.22
N ASP A 36 6.03 -5.54 -10.81
CA ASP A 36 6.57 -4.17 -10.82
C ASP A 36 5.76 -3.16 -9.98
N PHE A 37 5.01 -3.62 -8.98
CA PHE A 37 4.33 -2.73 -8.05
C PHE A 37 5.26 -2.23 -6.94
N ILE A 38 5.04 -0.98 -6.55
CA ILE A 38 5.83 -0.30 -5.55
C ILE A 38 4.99 -0.14 -4.27
N PHE A 39 5.48 -0.71 -3.17
CA PHE A 39 4.99 -0.43 -1.82
C PHE A 39 5.43 0.98 -1.38
N VAL A 40 4.50 1.93 -1.31
CA VAL A 40 4.78 3.31 -0.86
C VAL A 40 4.62 3.46 0.65
N LYS A 41 3.55 2.88 1.20
CA LYS A 41 3.19 2.92 2.61
C LYS A 41 2.60 1.58 3.02
N SER A 42 2.92 1.13 4.22
CA SER A 42 2.35 -0.10 4.79
C SER A 42 1.89 0.14 6.22
N LYS A 43 0.80 -0.54 6.62
CA LYS A 43 0.30 -0.50 7.99
C LYS A 43 -0.28 -1.85 8.35
N MET A 44 0.33 -2.52 9.31
CA MET A 44 -0.23 -3.71 9.93
C MET A 44 -0.95 -3.34 11.22
N GLY A 45 -2.19 -3.81 11.37
CA GLY A 45 -2.99 -3.59 12.56
C GLY A 45 -4.17 -4.54 12.62
N THR A 46 -4.61 -4.83 13.83
CA THR A 46 -5.86 -5.54 14.09
C THR A 46 -6.98 -4.54 14.25
N TYR A 47 -8.03 -4.66 13.44
CA TYR A 47 -9.26 -3.88 13.62
C TYR A 47 -10.21 -4.63 14.54
N THR A 48 -10.71 -3.96 15.59
CA THR A 48 -11.71 -4.54 16.47
C THR A 48 -13.09 -4.49 15.82
N ARG A 49 -14.01 -5.36 16.26
CA ARG A 49 -15.39 -5.37 15.78
C ARG A 49 -16.06 -3.99 15.88
N GLU A 50 -15.85 -3.29 16.99
CA GLU A 50 -16.42 -1.94 17.21
C GLU A 50 -15.88 -0.91 16.20
N GLN A 51 -14.58 -0.97 15.88
CA GLN A 51 -13.99 -0.10 14.84
C GLN A 51 -14.57 -0.40 13.45
N MET A 52 -14.96 -1.65 13.19
CA MET A 52 -15.59 -2.05 11.94
C MET A 52 -17.06 -1.60 11.90
N GLU A 53 -17.80 -1.76 12.99
CA GLU A 53 -19.19 -1.29 13.12
C GLU A 53 -19.29 0.22 12.95
N LYS A 54 -18.36 0.96 13.55
CA LYS A 54 -18.25 2.41 13.35
C LYS A 54 -17.93 2.77 11.90
N ALA A 55 -17.02 2.06 11.24
CA ALA A 55 -16.70 2.31 9.83
C ALA A 55 -17.89 2.02 8.89
N ILE A 56 -18.73 1.03 9.22
CA ILE A 56 -19.97 0.75 8.50
C ILE A 56 -20.98 1.88 8.68
N HIS A 57 -21.10 2.40 9.89
CA HIS A 57 -22.01 3.50 10.19
C HIS A 57 -21.58 4.82 9.53
N ASP A 58 -20.31 5.21 9.71
CA ASP A 58 -19.79 6.50 9.22
C ASP A 58 -19.59 6.51 7.69
N ALA A 59 -19.21 5.36 7.11
CA ALA A 59 -18.93 5.26 5.68
C ALA A 59 -19.33 3.86 5.16
N PRO A 60 -20.63 3.58 4.99
CA PRO A 60 -21.15 2.24 4.64
C PRO A 60 -20.64 1.71 3.29
N ASN A 61 -20.20 2.60 2.41
CA ASN A 61 -19.65 2.25 1.09
C ASN A 61 -18.12 2.13 1.08
N SER A 62 -17.44 2.37 2.21
CA SER A 62 -15.99 2.23 2.32
C SER A 62 -15.55 0.77 2.26
N ILE A 63 -14.29 0.51 1.89
CA ILE A 63 -13.74 -0.85 1.89
C ILE A 63 -13.88 -1.51 3.26
N ARG A 64 -13.69 -0.77 4.37
CA ARG A 64 -13.87 -1.35 5.72
C ARG A 64 -15.29 -1.85 5.93
N ALA A 65 -16.29 -1.11 5.49
CA ALA A 65 -17.68 -1.51 5.63
C ALA A 65 -18.03 -2.72 4.75
N ARG A 66 -17.50 -2.75 3.52
CA ARG A 66 -17.82 -3.78 2.52
C ARG A 66 -17.03 -5.08 2.67
N PHE A 67 -15.77 -4.99 3.07
CA PHE A 67 -14.83 -6.12 3.13
C PHE A 67 -14.42 -6.50 4.56
N GLY A 68 -14.85 -5.73 5.55
CA GLY A 68 -14.61 -6.02 6.96
C GLY A 68 -15.38 -7.20 7.54
N LEU A 69 -16.55 -7.51 6.94
CA LEU A 69 -17.48 -8.52 7.42
C LEU A 69 -17.72 -9.66 6.43
N THR A 70 -17.20 -9.57 5.20
CA THR A 70 -17.51 -10.54 4.14
C THR A 70 -16.47 -11.66 4.07
N ASP A 71 -16.94 -12.89 4.27
CA ASP A 71 -16.23 -14.19 4.13
C ASP A 71 -15.82 -14.51 2.66
N THR A 72 -15.62 -13.50 1.82
CA THR A 72 -15.21 -13.73 0.43
C THR A 72 -13.78 -14.24 0.41
N ARG A 73 -13.50 -15.38 -0.25
CA ARG A 73 -12.17 -16.03 -0.30
C ARG A 73 -11.16 -15.32 -1.21
N ASN A 74 -11.19 -14.00 -1.30
CA ASN A 74 -10.25 -13.21 -2.11
C ASN A 74 -9.12 -12.69 -1.21
N ALA A 75 -7.86 -12.97 -1.58
CA ALA A 75 -6.65 -12.71 -0.77
C ALA A 75 -6.35 -11.21 -0.57
N GLY A 76 -6.89 -10.35 -1.42
CA GLY A 76 -6.80 -8.90 -1.25
C GLY A 76 -7.85 -8.13 -2.05
N HIS A 77 -7.87 -6.82 -1.85
CA HIS A 77 -8.67 -5.86 -2.61
C HIS A 77 -7.77 -4.69 -3.03
N GLY A 78 -7.93 -4.26 -4.28
CA GLY A 78 -7.36 -3.03 -4.84
C GLY A 78 -8.49 -2.09 -5.27
N SER A 79 -8.27 -0.79 -5.19
CA SER A 79 -9.25 0.23 -5.59
C SER A 79 -9.63 0.11 -7.07
N ASP A 80 -10.91 0.29 -7.38
CA ASP A 80 -11.47 0.17 -8.75
C ASP A 80 -11.21 1.39 -9.66
N SER A 81 -10.88 2.54 -9.06
CA SER A 81 -10.69 3.83 -9.73
C SER A 81 -9.78 4.74 -8.91
N GLU A 82 -9.21 5.78 -9.55
CA GLU A 82 -8.33 6.75 -8.88
C GLU A 82 -9.10 7.53 -7.78
N GLU A 83 -10.37 7.83 -8.00
CA GLU A 83 -11.22 8.51 -7.01
C GLU A 83 -11.51 7.64 -5.79
N SER A 84 -11.78 6.35 -5.99
CA SER A 84 -11.91 5.39 -4.89
C SER A 84 -10.59 5.25 -4.15
N ALA A 85 -9.47 5.06 -4.86
CA ALA A 85 -8.14 4.97 -4.28
C ALA A 85 -7.82 6.19 -3.41
N ARG A 86 -8.10 7.40 -3.90
CA ARG A 86 -7.82 8.63 -3.15
C ARG A 86 -8.57 8.69 -1.83
N ARG A 87 -9.87 8.38 -1.86
CA ARG A 87 -10.72 8.36 -0.65
C ARG A 87 -10.27 7.30 0.34
N GLU A 88 -9.96 6.11 -0.17
CA GLU A 88 -9.58 4.96 0.64
C GLU A 88 -8.21 5.16 1.28
N ILE A 89 -7.21 5.60 0.50
CA ILE A 89 -5.88 5.94 1.01
C ILE A 89 -5.98 7.01 2.11
N GLY A 90 -6.71 8.10 1.86
CA GLY A 90 -6.87 9.17 2.86
C GLY A 90 -7.58 8.72 4.13
N PHE A 91 -8.43 7.69 4.05
CA PHE A 91 -9.07 7.10 5.22
C PHE A 91 -8.13 6.20 6.03
N PHE A 92 -7.32 5.35 5.37
CA PHE A 92 -6.42 4.42 6.06
C PHE A 92 -5.09 5.06 6.51
N PHE A 93 -4.65 6.07 5.76
CA PHE A 93 -3.43 6.84 5.96
C PHE A 93 -3.78 8.34 5.96
N PRO A 94 -4.50 8.84 6.96
CA PRO A 94 -4.87 10.27 7.03
C PRO A 94 -3.66 11.20 7.14
N GLU A 95 -2.53 10.67 7.60
CA GLU A 95 -1.23 11.35 7.66
C GLU A 95 -0.48 11.37 6.31
N PHE A 96 -0.99 10.67 5.29
CA PHE A 96 -0.34 10.59 3.98
C PHE A 96 -1.02 11.56 3.00
N ASP A 97 -0.33 12.68 2.76
CA ASP A 97 -0.76 13.66 1.76
C ASP A 97 -0.38 13.19 0.35
N GLN A 98 -1.39 12.71 -0.37
CA GLN A 98 -1.24 12.16 -1.71
C GLN A 98 -0.82 13.21 -2.74
N ASP A 99 -1.33 14.45 -2.61
CA ASP A 99 -1.00 15.55 -3.52
C ASP A 99 0.45 15.96 -3.35
N MET A 100 0.90 16.12 -2.09
CA MET A 100 2.28 16.42 -1.79
C MET A 100 3.23 15.30 -2.27
N TRP A 101 2.84 14.04 -2.07
CA TRP A 101 3.62 12.91 -2.57
C TRP A 101 3.78 12.92 -4.09
N TYR A 102 2.71 13.20 -4.84
CA TYR A 102 2.78 13.32 -6.30
C TYR A 102 3.66 14.50 -6.75
N LEU A 103 3.68 15.60 -6.00
CA LEU A 103 4.45 16.80 -6.34
C LEU A 103 5.94 16.66 -6.03
N ASP A 104 6.28 16.12 -4.85
CA ASP A 104 7.65 16.15 -4.32
C ASP A 104 8.40 14.82 -4.56
N GLU A 105 7.71 13.69 -4.41
CA GLU A 105 8.34 12.39 -4.36
C GLU A 105 8.21 11.58 -5.66
N GLU A 106 7.14 11.75 -6.43
CA GLU A 106 6.88 10.94 -7.63
C GLU A 106 8.06 10.92 -8.61
N GLN A 107 8.64 12.08 -8.91
CA GLN A 107 9.78 12.20 -9.81
C GLN A 107 11.02 11.50 -9.27
N ARG A 108 11.23 11.57 -7.94
CA ARG A 108 12.35 10.91 -7.28
C ARG A 108 12.20 9.40 -7.34
N TRP A 109 11.03 8.89 -7.00
CA TRP A 109 10.73 7.45 -6.99
C TRP A 109 10.78 6.83 -8.40
N ARG A 110 10.46 7.59 -9.45
CA ARG A 110 10.57 7.14 -10.85
C ARG A 110 12.01 7.01 -11.36
N ARG A 111 12.93 7.81 -10.83
CA ARG A 111 14.31 7.91 -11.34
C ARG A 111 15.31 7.14 -10.48
N ALA A 112 15.00 6.99 -9.20
CA ALA A 112 15.89 6.36 -8.25
C ALA A 112 15.75 4.83 -8.26
N LYS A 113 16.74 4.17 -7.65
CA LYS A 113 16.68 2.74 -7.37
C LYS A 113 15.86 2.53 -6.10
N LEU A 114 14.80 1.74 -6.20
CA LEU A 114 13.96 1.37 -5.06
C LEU A 114 14.42 0.02 -4.50
N VAL A 115 14.56 -0.05 -3.18
CA VAL A 115 14.83 -1.31 -2.47
C VAL A 115 13.68 -1.57 -1.50
N PHE A 116 13.17 -2.80 -1.50
CA PHE A 116 12.11 -3.19 -0.58
C PHE A 116 12.67 -3.46 0.82
N ASP A 117 12.18 -2.72 1.82
CA ASP A 117 12.51 -2.87 3.23
C ASP A 117 11.55 -3.89 3.88
N LEU A 118 12.11 -5.01 4.35
CA LEU A 118 11.35 -6.11 4.95
C LEU A 118 10.66 -5.72 6.26
N GLU A 119 11.30 -4.87 7.05
CA GLU A 119 10.85 -4.50 8.40
C GLU A 119 9.70 -3.49 8.32
N ARG A 120 9.81 -2.52 7.40
CA ARG A 120 8.78 -1.51 7.15
C ARG A 120 7.68 -2.00 6.20
N CYS A 121 7.96 -3.04 5.42
CA CYS A 121 7.13 -3.48 4.30
C CYS A 121 6.86 -2.36 3.29
N GLU A 122 7.87 -1.52 3.04
CA GLU A 122 7.81 -0.33 2.18
C GLU A 122 9.04 -0.32 1.27
N HIS A 123 8.95 0.32 0.09
CA HIS A 123 10.13 0.64 -0.69
C HIS A 123 10.78 1.91 -0.17
N ILE A 124 12.11 1.85 -0.08
CA ILE A 124 12.94 3.01 0.19
C ILE A 124 13.70 3.41 -1.07
N VAL A 125 13.81 4.72 -1.27
CA VAL A 125 14.67 5.29 -2.30
C VAL A 125 16.11 5.18 -1.86
N VAL A 126 16.92 4.46 -2.63
CA VAL A 126 18.38 4.39 -2.45
C VAL A 126 19.02 5.28 -3.51
N ASP A 127 19.60 6.39 -3.07
CA ASP A 127 20.36 7.29 -3.92
C ASP A 127 21.72 6.64 -4.23
N GLU A 128 22.05 6.46 -5.52
CA GLU A 128 23.33 5.84 -5.94
C GLU A 128 24.57 6.68 -5.54
N GLN A 129 24.39 7.86 -4.95
CA GLN A 129 25.48 8.76 -4.54
C GLN A 129 26.16 8.40 -3.21
N GLU A 130 25.63 7.46 -2.41
CA GLU A 130 26.26 7.07 -1.14
C GLU A 130 27.27 5.92 -1.24
N GLN A 131 27.37 5.22 -2.37
CA GLN A 131 28.30 4.10 -2.53
C GLN A 131 29.78 4.52 -2.76
N GLN A 132 30.10 5.82 -2.76
CA GLN A 132 31.47 6.35 -2.96
C GLN A 132 32.07 7.04 -1.71
N ARG A 133 31.48 6.88 -0.51
CA ARG A 133 32.02 7.42 0.76
C ARG A 133 32.52 6.38 1.77
N SER A 134 32.83 5.17 1.32
CA SER A 134 33.56 4.20 2.14
C SER A 134 34.65 3.54 1.30
N THR A 135 35.67 4.34 0.99
CA THR A 135 37.03 3.87 0.69
C THR A 135 37.82 3.91 1.99
#